data_AF-A0A0Q0CAJ7-F1
#
_entry.id   AF-A0A0Q0CAJ7-F1
#
_cell.length_a   1.000
_cell.length_b   1.000
_cell.length_c   1.000
_cell.angle_alpha   90.00
_cell.angle_beta   90.00
_cell.angle_gamma   90.00
#
_symmetry.space_group_name_H-M   'P 1'
#
loop_
_entity.id
_entity.type
_entity.pdbx_description
1 polymer ?
#
loop_
_entity_poly.entity_id
_entity_poly.type
_entity_poly.pdbx_seq_one_letter_code
_entity_poly.pdbx_strand_id
1 'polypeptide(L)'
;MLVDGDNLDGYSYCPIARLARNNIGGFNLDAHFVHPTLHVGTHETLIGIGRRLISVLQAKSKALSGRRRERADQIAEFGSSDVTLFWLLNTINRAYPQLAHLLAHPRLHPERLYLFLAELAGGLLTFSMDTELTDIPDYDHQDPAASLVKLDDLVRLMLENVIPNQCIVINLSQERPSYWQGRLLDPRLTEADFYLSVHADMPGSSLLELVPRAFKVGSPEDIEVVVNSAMPGVTLNHSTRLPNAIPVRLDNHYFSIEPHGRVYERMMEAQAISFYAPSAFTNLKLELLAVLK
;
A
#
# COMPACT_ATOMS: atom_id res chain seq x y z
N MET A 1 -20.60 -38.15 -27.89
CA MET A 1 -20.65 -36.79 -27.32
C MET A 1 -22.02 -36.26 -27.65
N LEU A 2 -22.73 -35.74 -26.65
CA LEU A 2 -24.03 -35.08 -26.81
C LEU A 2 -23.78 -33.58 -26.88
N VAL A 3 -24.66 -32.85 -27.57
CA VAL A 3 -24.62 -31.39 -27.65
C VAL A 3 -25.77 -30.78 -26.87
N ASP A 4 -25.62 -29.50 -26.52
CA ASP A 4 -26.64 -28.76 -25.80
C ASP A 4 -27.95 -28.75 -26.62
N GLY A 5 -29.03 -29.29 -26.04
CA GLY A 5 -30.32 -29.52 -26.73
C GLY A 5 -30.67 -30.99 -27.00
N ASP A 6 -29.74 -31.94 -26.84
CA ASP A 6 -30.04 -33.38 -26.86
C ASP A 6 -30.79 -33.81 -25.58
N ASN A 7 -31.63 -34.86 -25.66
CA ASN A 7 -32.26 -35.42 -24.46
C ASN A 7 -31.22 -36.16 -23.60
N LEU A 8 -31.09 -35.75 -22.34
CA LEU A 8 -30.11 -36.26 -21.38
C LEU A 8 -30.71 -37.23 -20.35
N ASP A 9 -32.01 -37.54 -20.44
CA ASP A 9 -32.71 -38.41 -19.49
C ASP A 9 -32.05 -39.80 -19.38
N GLY A 10 -31.79 -40.23 -18.15
CA GLY A 10 -31.19 -41.54 -17.85
C GLY A 10 -29.67 -41.60 -17.99
N TYR A 11 -29.00 -40.50 -18.35
CA TYR A 11 -27.55 -40.42 -18.44
C TYR A 11 -26.93 -39.54 -17.35
N SER A 12 -25.75 -39.93 -16.87
CA SER A 12 -24.83 -39.03 -16.17
C SER A 12 -23.85 -38.45 -17.18
N TYR A 13 -23.76 -37.12 -17.25
CA TYR A 13 -22.92 -36.43 -18.23
C TYR A 13 -22.02 -35.41 -17.55
N CYS A 14 -20.93 -35.04 -18.24
CA CYS A 14 -19.99 -34.01 -17.81
C CYS A 14 -19.66 -33.15 -19.05
N PRO A 15 -19.78 -31.82 -18.96
CA PRO A 15 -19.43 -30.97 -20.08
C PRO A 15 -17.91 -31.01 -20.30
N ILE A 16 -17.48 -31.09 -21.56
CA ILE A 16 -16.06 -31.25 -21.91
C ILE A 16 -15.48 -30.07 -22.70
N ALA A 17 -16.34 -29.31 -23.39
CA ALA A 17 -15.95 -28.18 -24.21
C ALA A 17 -17.15 -27.30 -24.54
N ARG A 18 -16.91 -26.01 -24.78
CA ARG A 18 -17.88 -25.06 -25.32
C ARG A 18 -17.40 -24.55 -26.67
N LEU A 19 -18.29 -24.52 -27.66
CA LEU A 19 -18.02 -23.97 -28.98
C LEU A 19 -18.52 -22.52 -29.06
N ALA A 20 -17.67 -21.62 -29.55
CA ALA A 20 -18.02 -20.23 -29.84
C ALA A 20 -17.96 -19.98 -31.35
N ARG A 21 -18.88 -19.17 -31.88
CA ARG A 21 -18.84 -18.75 -33.28
C ARG A 21 -17.65 -17.83 -33.52
N ASN A 22 -16.95 -18.04 -34.62
CA ASN A 22 -15.87 -17.16 -35.06
C ASN A 22 -16.37 -16.10 -36.06
N ASN A 23 -15.56 -15.07 -36.28
CA ASN A 23 -15.91 -13.93 -37.16
C ASN A 23 -15.99 -14.29 -38.65
N ILE A 24 -15.60 -15.51 -39.02
CA ILE A 24 -15.56 -16.02 -40.41
C ILE A 24 -16.70 -17.05 -40.62
N GLY A 25 -17.62 -17.19 -39.64
CA GLY A 25 -18.79 -18.06 -39.73
C GLY A 25 -18.58 -19.53 -39.33
N GLY A 26 -17.39 -19.90 -38.88
CA GLY A 26 -17.08 -21.21 -38.30
C GLY A 26 -17.19 -21.25 -36.76
N PHE A 27 -16.70 -22.33 -36.15
CA PHE A 27 -16.67 -22.52 -34.70
C PHE A 27 -15.24 -22.70 -34.19
N ASN A 28 -14.94 -22.09 -33.05
CA ASN A 28 -13.70 -22.31 -32.28
C ASN A 28 -14.07 -22.85 -30.89
N LEU A 29 -13.14 -23.55 -30.25
CA LEU A 29 -13.25 -23.86 -28.83
C LEU A 29 -13.14 -22.56 -28.02
N ASP A 30 -14.03 -22.39 -27.06
CA ASP A 30 -13.96 -21.28 -26.11
C ASP A 30 -12.85 -21.54 -25.08
N ALA A 31 -11.77 -20.78 -25.18
CA ALA A 31 -10.62 -20.89 -24.29
C ALA A 31 -10.91 -20.47 -22.83
N HIS A 32 -12.02 -19.76 -22.59
CA HIS A 32 -12.42 -19.35 -21.23
C HIS A 32 -13.32 -20.37 -20.55
N PHE A 33 -13.86 -21.34 -21.31
CA PHE A 33 -14.66 -22.40 -20.74
C PHE A 33 -13.77 -23.42 -20.03
N VAL A 34 -13.97 -23.57 -18.72
CA VAL A 34 -13.31 -24.61 -17.93
C VAL A 34 -14.35 -25.64 -17.55
N HIS A 35 -14.15 -26.87 -18.01
CA HIS A 35 -15.00 -27.98 -17.62
C HIS A 35 -14.83 -28.35 -16.13
N PRO A 36 -15.78 -29.09 -15.53
CA PRO A 36 -15.60 -29.71 -14.23
C PRO A 36 -14.35 -30.59 -14.25
N THR A 37 -13.30 -30.17 -13.52
CA THR A 37 -12.00 -30.84 -13.51
C THR A 37 -11.71 -31.41 -12.13
N LEU A 38 -11.11 -32.59 -12.07
CA LEU A 38 -10.65 -33.17 -10.81
C LEU A 38 -9.28 -32.64 -10.37
N HIS A 39 -8.54 -32.00 -11.27
CA HIS A 39 -7.18 -31.54 -11.03
C HIS A 39 -7.00 -30.09 -11.52
N VAL A 40 -6.41 -29.24 -10.69
CA VAL A 40 -6.09 -27.84 -11.03
C VAL A 40 -5.22 -27.74 -12.29
N GLY A 41 -4.31 -28.69 -12.49
CA GLY A 41 -3.39 -28.71 -13.64
C GLY A 41 -4.03 -29.10 -14.97
N THR A 42 -5.30 -29.48 -15.00
CA THR A 42 -5.96 -29.91 -16.26
C THR A 42 -6.24 -28.74 -17.19
N HIS A 43 -6.36 -27.52 -16.67
CA HIS A 43 -6.68 -26.33 -17.49
C HIS A 43 -5.76 -25.15 -17.14
N GLU A 44 -5.22 -24.48 -18.16
CA GLU A 44 -4.23 -23.39 -17.97
C GLU A 44 -4.82 -22.21 -17.18
N THR A 45 -6.11 -21.91 -17.34
CA THR A 45 -6.80 -20.88 -16.53
C THR A 45 -6.61 -21.09 -15.03
N LEU A 46 -6.79 -22.32 -14.53
CA LEU A 46 -6.78 -22.60 -13.09
C LEU A 46 -5.36 -22.57 -12.52
N ILE A 47 -4.41 -23.24 -13.16
CA ILE A 47 -3.01 -23.22 -12.74
C ILE A 47 -2.39 -21.82 -12.93
N GLY A 48 -2.84 -21.09 -13.95
CA GLY A 48 -2.41 -19.72 -14.27
C GLY A 48 -2.78 -18.72 -13.17
N ILE A 49 -3.96 -18.86 -12.55
CA ILE A 49 -4.36 -18.09 -11.36
C ILE A 49 -3.28 -18.21 -10.28
N GLY A 50 -2.94 -19.44 -9.89
CA GLY A 50 -1.94 -19.67 -8.84
C GLY A 50 -0.55 -19.16 -9.23
N ARG A 51 -0.10 -19.39 -10.48
CA ARG A 51 1.21 -18.93 -10.98
C ARG A 51 1.35 -17.41 -10.95
N ARG A 52 0.31 -16.66 -11.33
CA ARG A 52 0.33 -15.19 -11.24
C ARG A 52 0.36 -14.75 -9.78
N LEU A 53 -0.54 -15.31 -8.97
CA LEU A 53 -0.69 -14.91 -7.57
C LEU A 53 0.57 -15.17 -6.75
N ILE A 54 1.27 -16.29 -6.96
CA ILE A 54 2.51 -16.58 -6.20
C ILE A 54 3.60 -15.53 -6.46
N SER A 55 3.74 -15.04 -7.70
CA SER A 55 4.67 -13.97 -8.02
C SER A 55 4.29 -12.65 -7.35
N VAL A 56 2.99 -12.33 -7.30
CA VAL A 56 2.48 -11.15 -6.60
C VAL A 56 2.77 -11.24 -5.09
N LEU A 57 2.49 -12.39 -4.47
CA LEU A 57 2.75 -12.61 -3.04
C LEU A 57 4.23 -12.46 -2.70
N GLN A 58 5.14 -13.00 -3.53
CA GLN A 58 6.59 -12.83 -3.35
C GLN A 58 7.02 -11.37 -3.42
N ALA A 59 6.55 -10.64 -4.45
CA ALA A 59 6.88 -9.23 -4.63
C ALA A 59 6.39 -8.39 -3.43
N LYS A 60 5.16 -8.62 -2.98
CA LYS A 60 4.56 -7.92 -1.83
C LYS A 60 5.28 -8.28 -0.53
N SER A 61 5.59 -9.56 -0.28
CA SER A 61 6.35 -9.99 0.90
C SER A 61 7.73 -9.31 0.97
N LYS A 62 8.45 -9.23 -0.15
CA LYS A 62 9.75 -8.56 -0.23
C LYS A 62 9.63 -7.06 0.04
N ALA A 63 8.65 -6.39 -0.55
CA ALA A 63 8.41 -4.96 -0.35
C ALA A 63 8.06 -4.63 1.12
N LEU A 64 7.17 -5.42 1.72
CA LEU A 64 6.74 -5.22 3.11
C LEU A 64 7.86 -5.55 4.11
N SER A 65 8.64 -6.60 3.85
CA SER A 65 9.79 -6.97 4.69
C SER A 65 10.91 -5.92 4.63
N GLY A 66 11.15 -5.33 3.45
CA GLY A 66 12.10 -4.22 3.28
C GLY A 66 11.73 -3.03 4.16
N ARG A 67 10.47 -2.59 4.08
CA ARG A 67 9.95 -1.48 4.90
C ARG A 67 10.03 -1.75 6.40
N ARG A 68 9.73 -2.99 6.81
CA ARG A 68 9.86 -3.38 8.21
C ARG A 68 11.29 -3.29 8.69
N ARG A 69 12.28 -3.64 7.85
CA ARG A 69 13.70 -3.52 8.18
C ARG A 69 14.14 -2.06 8.27
N GLU A 70 13.74 -1.23 7.30
CA GLU A 70 13.99 0.22 7.33
C GLU A 70 13.42 0.88 8.60
N ARG A 71 12.22 0.49 9.02
CA ARG A 71 11.61 0.96 10.29
C ARG A 71 12.29 0.38 11.52
N ALA A 72 12.75 -0.87 11.50
CA ALA A 72 13.43 -1.48 12.65
C ALA A 72 14.83 -0.90 12.88
N ASP A 73 15.55 -0.51 11.82
CA ASP A 73 16.85 0.15 11.91
C ASP A 73 16.71 1.61 12.43
N GLN A 74 15.53 2.21 12.29
CA GLN A 74 15.15 3.44 12.99
C GLN A 74 14.70 3.07 14.42
N ILE A 75 15.58 3.21 15.41
CA ILE A 75 15.44 2.79 16.83
C ILE A 75 14.19 3.35 17.59
N ALA A 76 13.26 4.04 16.95
CA ALA A 76 12.09 4.64 17.59
C ALA A 76 10.85 3.72 17.54
N GLU A 77 10.41 3.29 18.72
CA GLU A 77 9.10 2.78 19.14
C GLU A 77 8.07 2.39 18.04
N PHE A 78 7.67 1.12 18.07
CA PHE A 78 6.59 0.56 17.24
C PHE A 78 5.28 1.35 17.39
N GLY A 79 4.79 1.94 16.30
CA GLY A 79 3.51 2.63 16.25
C GLY A 79 2.35 1.70 15.87
N SER A 80 1.11 2.14 16.06
CA SER A 80 -0.10 1.37 15.66
C SER A 80 -0.15 1.04 14.15
N SER A 81 0.43 1.88 13.30
CA SER A 81 0.56 1.62 11.85
C SER A 81 1.45 0.40 11.52
N ASP A 82 2.37 0.04 12.42
CA ASP A 82 3.24 -1.14 12.26
C ASP A 82 2.45 -2.45 12.48
N VAL A 83 1.37 -2.40 13.26
CA VAL A 83 0.51 -3.57 13.50
C VAL A 83 -0.23 -3.95 12.22
N THR A 84 -0.77 -2.98 11.49
CA THR A 84 -1.42 -3.21 10.18
C THR A 84 -0.43 -3.80 9.17
N LEU A 85 0.76 -3.22 9.07
CA LEU A 85 1.83 -3.72 8.20
C LEU A 85 2.24 -5.15 8.57
N PHE A 86 2.36 -5.43 9.86
CA PHE A 86 2.68 -6.76 10.39
C PHE A 86 1.59 -7.77 10.06
N TRP A 87 0.31 -7.46 10.28
CA TRP A 87 -0.80 -8.36 9.96
C TRP A 87 -0.86 -8.67 8.47
N LEU A 88 -0.68 -7.66 7.61
CA LEU A 88 -0.64 -7.86 6.17
C LEU A 88 0.53 -8.77 5.75
N LEU A 89 1.73 -8.50 6.28
CA LEU A 89 2.90 -9.34 6.01
C LEU A 89 2.68 -10.77 6.51
N ASN A 90 2.06 -10.94 7.67
CA ASN A 90 1.70 -12.26 8.21
C ASN A 90 0.71 -13.00 7.30
N THR A 91 -0.35 -12.34 6.83
CA THR A 91 -1.33 -12.90 5.89
C THR A 91 -0.65 -13.38 4.61
N ILE A 92 0.20 -12.55 4.01
CA ILE A 92 0.95 -12.89 2.79
C ILE A 92 1.92 -14.05 3.02
N ASN A 93 2.71 -13.99 4.11
CA ASN A 93 3.70 -15.02 4.42
C ASN A 93 3.06 -16.37 4.76
N ARG A 94 1.85 -16.37 5.34
CA ARG A 94 1.06 -17.60 5.58
C ARG A 94 0.48 -18.16 4.28
N ALA A 95 0.04 -17.30 3.37
CA ALA A 95 -0.56 -17.73 2.10
C ALA A 95 0.49 -18.34 1.13
N TYR A 96 1.70 -17.78 1.09
CA TYR A 96 2.75 -18.21 0.17
C TYR A 96 3.06 -19.73 0.19
N PRO A 97 3.39 -20.37 1.33
CA PRO A 97 3.74 -21.78 1.35
C PRO A 97 2.56 -22.69 0.95
N GLN A 98 1.32 -22.29 1.30
CA GLN A 98 0.13 -23.04 0.90
C GLN A 98 -0.05 -23.01 -0.63
N LEU A 99 0.05 -21.83 -1.25
CA LEU A 99 -0.04 -21.70 -2.69
C LEU A 99 1.11 -22.42 -3.42
N ALA A 100 2.33 -22.32 -2.89
CA ALA A 100 3.48 -23.03 -3.42
C ALA A 100 3.26 -24.55 -3.41
N HIS A 101 2.68 -25.08 -2.33
CA HIS A 101 2.32 -26.50 -2.26
C HIS A 101 1.26 -26.88 -3.30
N LEU A 102 0.19 -26.08 -3.44
CA LEU A 102 -0.85 -26.31 -4.45
C LEU A 102 -0.27 -26.33 -5.88
N LEU A 103 0.62 -25.40 -6.20
CA LEU A 103 1.28 -25.32 -7.52
C LEU A 103 2.25 -26.48 -7.77
N ALA A 104 2.93 -26.97 -6.73
CA ALA A 104 3.79 -28.15 -6.82
C ALA A 104 2.99 -29.46 -6.99
N HIS A 105 1.70 -29.46 -6.62
CA HIS A 105 0.82 -30.62 -6.70
C HIS A 105 -0.40 -30.31 -7.59
N PRO A 106 -0.21 -30.15 -8.91
CA PRO A 106 -1.29 -29.78 -9.83
C PRO A 106 -2.40 -30.84 -9.97
N ARG A 107 -2.20 -32.03 -9.38
CA ARG A 107 -3.21 -33.11 -9.27
C ARG A 107 -4.17 -32.94 -8.10
N LEU A 108 -4.12 -31.83 -7.37
CA LEU A 108 -5.10 -31.53 -6.33
C LEU A 108 -6.41 -31.01 -6.92
N HIS A 109 -7.51 -31.24 -6.20
CA HIS A 109 -8.85 -30.81 -6.60
C HIS A 109 -8.98 -29.28 -6.66
N PRO A 110 -9.66 -28.69 -7.67
CA PRO A 110 -9.80 -27.24 -7.80
C PRO A 110 -10.48 -26.54 -6.63
N GLU A 111 -11.34 -27.23 -5.89
CA GLU A 111 -11.89 -26.72 -4.62
C GLU A 111 -10.78 -26.29 -3.63
N ARG A 112 -9.61 -26.95 -3.64
CA ARG A 112 -8.48 -26.56 -2.78
C ARG A 112 -7.92 -25.19 -3.14
N LEU A 113 -7.90 -24.86 -4.44
CA LEU A 113 -7.51 -23.52 -4.89
C LEU A 113 -8.57 -22.49 -4.51
N TYR A 114 -9.86 -22.85 -4.61
CA TYR A 114 -10.96 -21.99 -4.18
C TYR A 114 -10.87 -21.66 -2.69
N LEU A 115 -10.76 -22.67 -1.83
CA LEU A 115 -10.67 -22.47 -0.38
C LEU A 115 -9.46 -21.61 0.00
N PHE A 116 -8.33 -21.83 -0.67
CA PHE A 116 -7.14 -20.99 -0.49
C PHE A 116 -7.40 -19.53 -0.86
N LEU A 117 -8.01 -19.27 -2.03
CA LEU A 117 -8.31 -17.91 -2.48
C LEU A 117 -9.34 -17.23 -1.58
N ALA A 118 -10.36 -17.96 -1.13
CA ALA A 118 -11.38 -17.45 -0.21
C ALA A 118 -10.79 -17.12 1.17
N GLU A 119 -9.92 -17.98 1.73
CA GLU A 119 -9.21 -17.69 2.99
C GLU A 119 -8.31 -16.45 2.85
N LEU A 120 -7.59 -16.34 1.74
CA LEU A 120 -6.75 -15.17 1.46
C LEU A 120 -7.59 -13.89 1.30
N ALA A 121 -8.69 -13.94 0.56
CA ALA A 121 -9.61 -12.81 0.40
C ALA A 121 -10.17 -12.38 1.76
N GLY A 122 -10.66 -13.32 2.58
CA GLY A 122 -11.14 -13.05 3.93
C GLY A 122 -10.10 -12.38 4.83
N GLY A 123 -8.84 -12.83 4.76
CA GLY A 123 -7.73 -12.18 5.47
C GLY A 123 -7.45 -10.76 4.99
N LEU A 124 -7.52 -10.52 3.67
CA LEU A 124 -7.29 -9.21 3.08
C LEU A 124 -8.45 -8.24 3.31
N LEU A 125 -9.69 -8.73 3.51
CA LEU A 125 -10.88 -7.88 3.70
C LEU A 125 -10.77 -7.04 4.96
N THR A 126 -9.98 -7.48 5.93
CA THR A 126 -9.66 -6.71 7.15
C THR A 126 -8.98 -5.37 6.88
N PHE A 127 -8.44 -5.18 5.68
CA PHE A 127 -7.75 -3.95 5.26
C PHE A 127 -8.53 -3.13 4.22
N SER A 128 -9.71 -3.60 3.77
CA SER A 128 -10.55 -2.90 2.80
C SER A 128 -11.74 -2.25 3.50
N MET A 129 -12.20 -1.10 2.98
CA MET A 129 -13.45 -0.45 3.39
C MET A 129 -14.56 -0.58 2.34
N ASP A 130 -14.20 -0.96 1.11
CA ASP A 130 -15.09 -0.92 -0.06
C ASP A 130 -15.64 -2.31 -0.42
N THR A 131 -15.35 -3.33 0.38
CA THR A 131 -15.60 -4.73 0.05
C THR A 131 -16.12 -5.48 1.27
N GLU A 132 -17.11 -6.33 1.06
CA GLU A 132 -17.78 -7.08 2.12
C GLU A 132 -17.51 -8.60 2.00
N LEU A 133 -17.77 -9.34 3.08
CA LEU A 133 -17.63 -10.81 3.09
C LEU A 133 -18.58 -11.49 2.09
N THR A 134 -19.70 -10.85 1.77
CA THR A 134 -20.70 -11.29 0.79
C THR A 134 -20.21 -11.19 -0.65
N ASP A 135 -19.10 -10.49 -0.91
CA ASP A 135 -18.50 -10.39 -2.26
C ASP A 135 -17.71 -11.64 -2.66
N ILE A 136 -17.37 -12.51 -1.69
CA ILE A 136 -16.72 -13.81 -1.92
C ILE A 136 -17.75 -14.73 -2.61
N PRO A 137 -17.55 -15.11 -3.88
CA PRO A 137 -18.50 -15.94 -4.61
C PRO A 137 -18.48 -17.38 -4.10
N ASP A 138 -19.64 -18.05 -4.12
CA ASP A 138 -19.74 -19.48 -3.83
C ASP A 138 -19.03 -20.34 -4.89
N TYR A 139 -18.49 -21.48 -4.46
CA TYR A 139 -17.88 -22.45 -5.35
C TYR A 139 -18.94 -23.29 -6.07
N ASP A 140 -18.95 -23.20 -7.40
CA ASP A 140 -19.68 -24.13 -8.26
C ASP A 140 -18.70 -25.03 -9.02
N HIS A 141 -18.78 -26.34 -8.80
CA HIS A 141 -17.91 -27.30 -9.49
C HIS A 141 -18.36 -27.55 -10.94
N GLN A 142 -19.60 -27.23 -11.30
CA GLN A 142 -20.10 -27.33 -12.68
C GLN A 142 -19.52 -26.24 -13.58
N ASP A 143 -19.21 -25.07 -13.01
CA ASP A 143 -18.46 -23.98 -13.64
C ASP A 143 -17.34 -23.47 -12.71
N PRO A 144 -16.24 -24.24 -12.57
CA PRO A 144 -15.21 -23.94 -11.58
C PRO A 144 -14.45 -22.65 -11.90
N ALA A 145 -14.44 -22.19 -13.16
CA ALA A 145 -13.72 -20.98 -13.54
C ALA A 145 -14.40 -19.72 -13.02
N ALA A 146 -15.73 -19.63 -13.05
CA ALA A 146 -16.45 -18.40 -12.73
C ALA A 146 -16.11 -17.87 -11.33
N SER A 147 -16.19 -18.73 -10.31
CA SER A 147 -15.87 -18.38 -8.92
C SER A 147 -14.37 -18.11 -8.70
N LEU A 148 -13.51 -18.95 -9.28
CA LEU A 148 -12.05 -18.85 -9.14
C LEU A 148 -11.48 -17.59 -9.79
N VAL A 149 -11.94 -17.23 -10.99
CA VAL A 149 -11.49 -16.02 -11.70
C VAL A 149 -11.95 -14.77 -10.95
N LYS A 150 -13.22 -14.73 -10.51
CA LYS A 150 -13.73 -13.60 -9.72
C LYS A 150 -12.97 -13.43 -8.40
N LEU A 151 -12.63 -14.52 -7.72
CA LEU A 151 -11.80 -14.47 -6.51
C LEU A 151 -10.37 -14.01 -6.79
N ASP A 152 -9.77 -14.49 -7.88
CA ASP A 152 -8.42 -14.09 -8.29
C ASP A 152 -8.35 -12.57 -8.55
N ASP A 153 -9.35 -12.01 -9.21
CA ASP A 153 -9.46 -10.58 -9.45
C ASP A 153 -9.68 -9.78 -8.15
N LEU A 154 -10.55 -10.26 -7.27
CA LEU A 154 -10.79 -9.66 -5.95
C LEU A 154 -9.49 -9.61 -5.12
N VAL A 155 -8.81 -10.76 -4.99
CA VAL A 155 -7.55 -10.86 -4.23
C VAL A 155 -6.48 -9.95 -4.82
N ARG A 156 -6.36 -9.86 -6.15
CA ARG A 156 -5.38 -8.96 -6.79
C ARG A 156 -5.68 -7.49 -6.51
N LEU A 157 -6.93 -7.06 -6.69
CA LEU A 157 -7.36 -5.68 -6.39
C LEU A 157 -7.00 -5.30 -4.96
N MET A 158 -7.26 -6.21 -4.01
CA MET A 158 -6.93 -5.99 -2.61
C MET A 158 -5.42 -5.95 -2.40
N LEU A 159 -4.65 -6.90 -2.94
CA LEU A 159 -3.20 -6.87 -2.81
C LEU A 159 -2.56 -5.60 -3.39
N GLU A 160 -3.16 -4.99 -4.42
CA GLU A 160 -2.76 -3.69 -4.96
C GLU A 160 -3.04 -2.55 -3.98
N ASN A 161 -4.25 -2.48 -3.43
CA ASN A 161 -4.73 -1.38 -2.60
C ASN A 161 -4.32 -1.45 -1.12
N VAL A 162 -3.95 -2.63 -0.62
CA VAL A 162 -3.75 -2.89 0.83
C VAL A 162 -2.42 -2.34 1.39
N ILE A 163 -1.62 -1.65 0.58
CA ILE A 163 -0.47 -0.90 1.08
C ILE A 163 -0.75 0.60 0.96
N PRO A 164 -1.25 1.27 2.02
CA PRO A 164 -1.28 2.72 2.07
C PRO A 164 0.15 3.24 2.06
N ASN A 165 0.62 3.66 0.89
CA ASN A 165 1.83 4.47 0.73
C ASN A 165 1.54 5.94 1.07
N GLN A 166 0.72 6.17 2.09
CA GLN A 166 0.20 7.50 2.37
C GLN A 166 1.17 8.38 3.14
N CYS A 167 2.34 7.89 3.58
CA CYS A 167 3.33 8.72 4.27
C CYS A 167 4.74 8.45 3.73
N ILE A 168 5.37 9.49 3.17
CA ILE A 168 6.75 9.49 2.70
C ILE A 168 7.62 10.23 3.73
N VAL A 169 8.68 9.59 4.21
CA VAL A 169 9.68 10.24 5.07
C VAL A 169 10.72 10.91 4.19
N ILE A 170 10.90 12.22 4.35
CA ILE A 170 11.88 13.01 3.64
C ILE A 170 13.05 13.28 4.59
N ASN A 171 14.21 12.72 4.27
CA ASN A 171 15.41 12.91 5.07
C ASN A 171 15.86 14.37 5.02
N LEU A 172 16.11 14.94 6.20
CA LEU A 172 16.67 16.29 6.35
C LEU A 172 18.17 16.19 6.61
N SER A 173 18.98 16.85 5.78
CA SER A 173 20.42 16.98 5.97
C SER A 173 20.77 18.34 6.57
N GLN A 174 21.60 18.35 7.60
CA GLN A 174 22.13 19.57 8.20
C GLN A 174 23.51 19.90 7.58
N GLU A 175 23.51 20.69 6.50
CA GLU A 175 24.77 21.11 5.84
C GLU A 175 25.44 22.29 6.56
N ARG A 176 24.66 23.11 7.26
CA ARG A 176 25.13 24.28 8.02
C ARG A 176 24.49 24.31 9.41
N PRO A 177 25.16 24.86 10.44
CA PRO A 177 24.58 24.98 11.77
C PRO A 177 23.23 25.70 11.73
N SER A 178 22.22 25.16 12.42
CA SER A 178 20.85 25.68 12.43
C SER A 178 20.05 25.56 11.13
N TYR A 179 20.63 25.10 10.02
CA TYR A 179 19.94 24.95 8.74
C TYR A 179 19.81 23.48 8.34
N TRP A 180 18.57 23.04 8.14
CA TRP A 180 18.22 21.70 7.71
C TRP A 180 17.55 21.75 6.35
N GLN A 181 17.90 20.84 5.45
CA GLN A 181 17.37 20.82 4.10
C GLN A 181 16.84 19.44 3.71
N GLY A 182 15.67 19.42 3.07
CA GLY A 182 15.09 18.23 2.45
C GLY A 182 14.86 18.45 0.95
N ARG A 183 15.01 17.38 0.16
CA ARG A 183 14.73 17.41 -1.29
C ARG A 183 13.38 16.77 -1.57
N LEU A 184 12.56 17.45 -2.37
CA LEU A 184 11.20 17.06 -2.74
C LEU A 184 11.18 16.52 -4.19
N LEU A 185 11.91 15.43 -4.44
CA LEU A 185 12.12 14.91 -5.81
C LEU A 185 11.00 13.99 -6.30
N ASP A 186 10.16 13.49 -5.40
CA ASP A 186 9.09 12.56 -5.75
C ASP A 186 7.89 13.33 -6.34
N PRO A 187 7.45 13.04 -7.58
CA PRO A 187 6.33 13.74 -8.22
C PRO A 187 5.01 13.66 -7.45
N ARG A 188 4.85 12.65 -6.58
CA ARG A 188 3.64 12.49 -5.76
C ARG A 188 3.52 13.54 -4.65
N LEU A 189 4.61 14.25 -4.35
CA LEU A 189 4.65 15.26 -3.29
C LEU A 189 3.91 16.55 -3.65
N THR A 190 3.58 16.77 -4.93
CA THR A 190 2.91 18.00 -5.39
C THR A 190 1.57 18.24 -4.71
N GLU A 191 0.83 17.18 -4.38
CA GLU A 191 -0.48 17.27 -3.72
C GLU A 191 -0.45 16.86 -2.24
N ALA A 192 0.74 16.55 -1.70
CA ALA A 192 0.90 16.02 -0.35
C ALA A 192 0.79 17.09 0.73
N ASP A 193 0.28 16.69 1.90
CA ASP A 193 0.30 17.52 3.10
C ASP A 193 1.59 17.24 3.90
N PHE A 194 2.34 18.28 4.24
CA PHE A 194 3.63 18.13 4.94
C PHE A 194 3.50 18.33 6.44
N TYR A 195 4.21 17.50 7.20
CA TYR A 195 4.28 17.53 8.65
C TYR A 195 5.74 17.44 9.12
N LEU A 196 6.13 18.33 10.02
CA LEU A 196 7.42 18.32 10.68
C LEU A 196 7.29 17.62 12.04
N SER A 197 8.04 16.55 12.22
CA SER A 197 8.23 15.90 13.52
C SER A 197 9.45 16.52 14.21
N VAL A 198 9.26 17.01 15.43
CA VAL A 198 10.27 17.71 16.23
C VAL A 198 10.47 17.01 17.56
N HIS A 199 11.73 16.74 17.90
CA HIS A 199 12.15 16.25 19.21
C HIS A 199 13.38 17.02 19.68
N ALA A 200 13.40 17.44 20.94
CA ALA A 200 14.54 18.10 21.58
C ALA A 200 14.49 17.85 23.10
N ASP A 201 15.62 18.02 23.78
CA ASP A 201 15.74 17.82 25.24
C ASP A 201 15.14 19.01 26.01
N MET A 202 13.83 19.18 25.90
CA MET A 202 13.08 20.23 26.60
C MET A 202 11.61 19.83 26.82
N PRO A 203 10.89 20.49 27.74
CA PRO A 203 9.49 20.19 27.98
C PRO A 203 8.64 20.35 26.72
N GLY A 204 7.74 19.40 26.46
CA GLY A 204 6.87 19.42 25.29
C GLY A 204 6.04 20.69 25.16
N SER A 205 5.53 21.23 26.27
CA SER A 205 4.82 22.52 26.28
C SER A 205 5.66 23.67 25.71
N SER A 206 6.97 23.67 25.99
CA SER A 206 7.90 24.66 25.45
C SER A 206 8.12 24.46 23.96
N LEU A 207 8.20 23.21 23.47
CA LEU A 207 8.29 22.93 22.03
C LEU A 207 7.05 23.43 21.29
N LEU A 208 5.86 23.17 21.83
CA LEU A 208 4.59 23.60 21.24
C LEU A 208 4.49 25.12 21.08
N GLU A 209 5.04 25.88 22.04
CA GLU A 209 5.04 27.33 21.97
C GLU A 209 6.18 27.90 21.11
N LEU A 210 7.39 27.35 21.24
CA LEU A 210 8.59 27.92 20.64
C LEU A 210 8.74 27.56 19.17
N VAL A 211 8.40 26.34 18.75
CA VAL A 211 8.64 25.88 17.37
C VAL A 211 7.93 26.76 16.33
N PRO A 212 6.61 27.03 16.41
CA PRO A 212 5.91 27.88 15.45
C PRO A 212 6.48 29.30 15.33
N ARG A 213 7.08 29.82 16.42
CA ARG A 213 7.59 31.19 16.49
C ARG A 213 9.03 31.29 16.03
N ALA A 214 9.86 30.34 16.47
CA ALA A 214 11.30 30.36 16.34
C ALA A 214 11.78 29.76 15.02
N PHE A 215 11.10 28.73 14.53
CA PHE A 215 11.50 28.08 13.28
C PHE A 215 11.08 28.93 12.08
N LYS A 216 11.89 28.88 11.03
CA LYS A 216 11.54 29.46 9.73
C LYS A 216 11.60 28.39 8.67
N VAL A 217 10.66 28.43 7.75
CA VAL A 217 10.51 27.46 6.67
C VAL A 217 10.42 28.21 5.35
N GLY A 218 11.12 27.71 4.34
CA GLY A 218 11.09 28.28 3.00
C GLY A 218 11.93 27.48 2.01
N SER A 219 12.12 28.04 0.81
CA SER A 219 13.05 27.49 -0.17
C SER A 219 14.50 27.72 0.27
N PRO A 220 15.46 26.91 -0.23
CA PRO A 220 16.87 27.10 0.07
C PRO A 220 17.42 28.49 -0.32
N GLU A 221 16.83 29.11 -1.34
CA GLU A 221 17.22 30.43 -1.84
C GLU A 221 16.69 31.58 -0.96
N ASP A 222 15.48 31.42 -0.42
CA ASP A 222 14.81 32.49 0.34
C ASP A 222 15.04 32.40 1.85
N ILE A 223 15.44 31.24 2.40
CA ILE A 223 15.49 31.01 3.85
C ILE A 223 16.41 32.00 4.59
N GLU A 224 17.56 32.37 4.02
CA GLU A 224 18.47 33.35 4.63
C GLU A 224 17.84 34.74 4.69
N VAL A 225 17.10 35.13 3.64
CA VAL A 225 16.39 36.41 3.59
C VAL A 225 15.27 36.42 4.63
N VAL A 226 14.52 35.31 4.73
CA VAL A 226 13.43 35.16 5.73
C VAL A 226 13.96 35.30 7.15
N VAL A 227 15.11 34.68 7.46
CA VAL A 227 15.75 34.74 8.78
C VAL A 227 16.28 36.15 9.08
N ASN A 228 17.04 36.75 8.16
CA ASN A 228 17.69 38.04 8.38
C ASN A 228 16.71 39.22 8.39
N SER A 229 15.61 39.11 7.63
CA SER A 229 14.62 40.19 7.49
C SER A 229 13.46 40.06 8.47
N ALA A 230 13.48 39.05 9.35
CA ALA A 230 12.37 38.67 10.23
C ALA A 230 11.02 38.56 9.49
N MET A 231 11.06 38.22 8.20
CA MET A 231 9.86 38.05 7.39
C MET A 231 9.13 36.76 7.79
N PRO A 232 7.79 36.71 7.66
CA PRO A 232 7.06 35.47 7.85
C PRO A 232 7.47 34.46 6.76
N GLY A 233 8.01 33.32 7.17
CA GLY A 233 8.19 32.14 6.32
C GLY A 233 6.89 31.35 6.20
N VAL A 234 6.96 30.10 5.72
CA VAL A 234 5.81 29.20 5.75
C VAL A 234 5.44 28.89 7.20
N THR A 235 4.15 28.99 7.53
CA THR A 235 3.64 28.79 8.89
C THR A 235 3.75 27.32 9.30
N LEU A 236 4.19 27.10 10.54
CA LEU A 236 4.11 25.81 11.22
C LEU A 236 3.00 25.87 12.27
N ASN A 237 2.02 24.97 12.16
CA ASN A 237 0.91 24.87 13.10
C ASN A 237 1.02 23.56 13.87
N HIS A 238 0.91 23.61 15.21
CA HIS A 238 0.87 22.38 16.00
C HIS A 238 -0.32 21.52 15.61
N SER A 239 -0.06 20.27 15.23
CA SER A 239 -1.09 19.34 14.81
C SER A 239 -1.59 18.52 15.99
N THR A 240 -2.81 18.81 16.46
CA THR A 240 -3.45 18.04 17.53
C THR A 240 -4.04 16.70 17.06
N ARG A 241 -4.24 16.54 15.75
CA ARG A 241 -4.75 15.31 15.13
C ARG A 241 -3.90 14.98 13.92
N LEU A 242 -3.11 13.92 14.02
CA LEU A 242 -2.30 13.44 12.91
C LEU A 242 -3.12 12.48 12.04
N PRO A 243 -2.92 12.51 10.70
CA PRO A 243 -3.43 11.46 9.84
C PRO A 243 -2.94 10.09 10.30
N ASN A 244 -3.78 9.07 10.19
CA ASN A 244 -3.45 7.68 10.57
C ASN A 244 -2.21 7.13 9.82
N ALA A 245 -1.87 7.74 8.68
CA ALA A 245 -0.69 7.41 7.89
C ALA A 245 0.64 7.75 8.60
N ILE A 246 0.64 8.70 9.55
CA ILE A 246 1.84 9.11 10.28
C ILE A 246 2.02 8.21 11.52
N PRO A 247 3.17 7.51 11.66
CA PRO A 247 3.48 6.82 12.91
C PRO A 247 3.76 7.83 14.02
N VAL A 248 2.97 7.77 15.09
CA VAL A 248 3.13 8.63 16.27
C VAL A 248 4.24 8.09 17.16
N ARG A 249 5.21 8.94 17.51
CA ARG A 249 6.29 8.69 18.48
C ARG A 249 5.98 9.46 19.75
N LEU A 250 6.07 8.82 20.93
CA LEU A 250 5.63 9.38 22.21
C LEU A 250 6.36 10.68 22.59
N ASP A 251 7.65 10.77 22.27
CA ASP A 251 8.50 11.91 22.63
C ASP A 251 8.61 12.98 21.51
N ASN A 252 7.82 12.86 20.44
CA ASN A 252 7.85 13.80 19.32
C ASN A 252 6.59 14.66 19.29
N HIS A 253 6.78 15.93 18.93
CA HIS A 253 5.70 16.86 18.63
C HIS A 253 5.62 17.14 17.14
N TYR A 254 4.40 17.25 16.61
CA TYR A 254 4.16 17.30 15.17
C TYR A 254 3.53 18.62 14.77
N PHE A 255 4.04 19.21 13.69
CA PHE A 255 3.62 20.51 13.20
C PHE A 255 3.27 20.40 11.71
N SER A 256 2.03 20.72 11.33
CA SER A 256 1.63 20.80 9.92
C SER A 256 2.22 22.05 9.28
N ILE A 257 2.71 21.91 8.05
CA ILE A 257 3.15 23.01 7.22
C ILE A 257 1.95 23.54 6.44
N GLU A 258 1.69 24.84 6.51
CA GLU A 258 0.56 25.45 5.81
C GLU A 258 0.79 25.43 4.28
N PRO A 259 -0.10 24.78 3.48
CA PRO A 259 0.17 24.51 2.07
C PRO A 259 -0.22 25.68 1.13
N HIS A 260 -0.09 26.92 1.61
CA HIS A 260 -0.52 28.11 0.86
C HIS A 260 0.47 29.25 1.04
N GLY A 261 0.46 30.18 0.07
CA GLY A 261 1.24 31.41 0.10
C GLY A 261 2.52 31.32 -0.73
N ARG A 262 3.03 32.50 -1.11
CA ARG A 262 4.12 32.65 -2.08
C ARG A 262 5.42 31.92 -1.70
N VAL A 263 5.73 31.82 -0.41
CA VAL A 263 6.93 31.12 0.07
C VAL A 263 6.79 29.61 -0.09
N TYR A 264 5.57 29.07 0.13
CA TYR A 264 5.27 27.66 -0.07
C TYR A 264 5.32 27.29 -1.56
N GLU A 265 4.72 28.12 -2.43
CA GLU A 265 4.77 27.92 -3.88
C GLU A 265 6.21 27.84 -4.40
N ARG A 266 7.06 28.78 -4.00
CA ARG A 266 8.49 28.77 -4.36
C ARG A 266 9.25 27.56 -3.84
N MET A 267 8.92 27.09 -2.64
CA MET A 267 9.51 25.87 -2.07
C MET A 267 9.15 24.65 -2.91
N MET A 268 7.91 24.55 -3.38
CA MET A 268 7.46 23.48 -4.28
C MET A 268 8.11 23.59 -5.66
N GLU A 269 8.21 24.79 -6.24
CA GLU A 269 8.91 25.04 -7.51
C GLU A 269 10.39 24.68 -7.44
N ALA A 270 11.07 25.01 -6.34
CA ALA A 270 12.47 24.67 -6.11
C ALA A 270 12.69 23.18 -5.81
N GLN A 271 11.62 22.39 -5.63
CA GLN A 271 11.67 20.97 -5.24
C GLN A 271 12.55 20.74 -3.99
N ALA A 272 12.57 21.70 -3.08
CA ALA A 272 13.42 21.66 -1.90
C ALA A 272 12.83 22.52 -0.78
N ILE A 273 12.98 22.03 0.44
CA ILE A 273 12.51 22.67 1.66
C ILE A 273 13.67 22.87 2.62
N SER A 274 13.73 24.05 3.23
CA SER A 274 14.73 24.42 4.21
C SER A 274 14.08 24.88 5.51
N PHE A 275 14.61 24.38 6.61
CA PHE A 275 14.25 24.79 7.96
C PHE A 275 15.42 25.50 8.60
N TYR A 276 15.17 26.69 9.15
CA TYR A 276 16.03 27.30 10.15
C TYR A 276 15.49 26.98 11.53
N ALA A 277 16.32 26.37 12.36
CA ALA A 277 16.03 26.02 13.74
C ALA A 277 17.13 26.58 14.66
N PRO A 278 16.82 27.53 15.58
CA PRO A 278 17.82 28.15 16.44
C PRO A 278 18.59 27.15 17.29
N SER A 279 19.82 27.49 17.69
CA SER A 279 20.68 26.63 18.53
C SER A 279 20.18 26.46 19.98
N ALA A 280 19.10 27.14 20.38
CA ALA A 280 18.50 27.01 21.70
C ALA A 280 17.84 25.64 21.95
N PHE A 281 17.59 24.85 20.90
CA PHE A 281 16.99 23.52 20.98
C PHE A 281 18.08 22.46 21.12
N THR A 282 18.33 22.01 22.36
CA THR A 282 19.34 21.00 22.68
C THR A 282 18.96 19.62 22.11
N ASN A 283 19.92 18.91 21.51
CA ASN A 283 19.71 17.58 20.90
C ASN A 283 18.52 17.51 19.92
N LEU A 284 18.33 18.60 19.15
CA LEU A 284 17.26 18.72 18.18
C LEU A 284 17.34 17.63 17.09
N LYS A 285 16.26 16.88 16.92
CA LYS A 285 16.02 15.95 15.81
C LYS A 285 14.79 16.40 15.04
N LEU A 286 14.96 16.51 13.72
CA LEU A 286 13.90 16.89 12.80
C LEU A 286 13.68 15.79 11.77
N GLU A 287 12.42 15.44 11.53
CA GLU A 287 12.02 14.57 10.43
C GLU A 287 10.86 15.22 9.67
N LEU A 288 10.95 15.23 8.35
CA LEU A 288 9.88 15.71 7.49
C LEU A 288 9.07 14.53 6.96
N LEU A 289 7.75 14.64 7.07
CA LEU A 289 6.79 13.62 6.67
C LEU A 289 5.85 14.26 5.64
N ALA A 290 5.60 13.56 4.54
CA ALA A 290 4.64 13.99 3.52
C ALA A 290 3.52 12.96 3.43
N VAL A 291 2.30 13.40 3.71
CA VAL A 291 1.10 12.57 3.62
C VAL A 291 0.49 12.72 2.24
N LEU A 292 0.50 11.65 1.45
CA LEU A 292 -0.11 11.65 0.12
C LEU A 292 -1.65 11.70 0.25
N LYS A 293 -2.28 12.50 -0.61
CA LYS A 293 -3.75 12.53 -0.75
C LYS A 293 -4.26 11.38 -1.61
#